data_AF-A0A7Z1N9F9-F1
#
_entry.id   AF-A0A7Z1N9F9-F1
#
_cell.length_a   1.000
_cell.length_b   1.000
_cell.length_c   1.000
_cell.angle_alpha   90.00
_cell.angle_beta   90.00
_cell.angle_gamma   90.00
#
_symmetry.space_group_name_H-M   'P 1'
#
loop_
_entity.id
_entity.type
_entity.pdbx_description
1 polymer ?
#
loop_
_entity_poly.entity_id
_entity_poly.type
_entity_poly.pdbx_seq_one_letter_code
_entity_poly.pdbx_strand_id
1 'polypeptide(L)'
;GYLGPIGSFTYSATLAAFPEATLMPYASIPACLKAIEQQEVAWSIIPIENTIKGTVNALIDYLYHQAQLPVQAELVLPIQQQLMVAKENQAIWQQSQKILSHPQALAQSQMFLEKNFPEAILEATPSTAYAAKYIAEHPELPFAAIAPKL
;
A
#
# COMPACT_ATOMS: atom_id res chain seq x y z
N GLY A 1 9.44 -7.77 -10.29
CA GLY A 1 8.60 -6.57 -10.44
C GLY A 1 7.48 -6.61 -9.41
N TYR A 2 6.87 -5.45 -9.13
CA TYR A 2 5.68 -5.38 -8.29
C TYR A 2 4.88 -4.11 -8.57
N LEU A 3 3.60 -4.11 -8.17
CA LEU A 3 2.76 -2.91 -8.22
C LEU A 3 3.21 -1.90 -7.15
N GLY A 4 3.83 -0.82 -7.60
CA GLY A 4 4.43 0.22 -6.76
C GLY A 4 3.42 1.09 -5.99
N PRO A 5 3.91 2.05 -5.19
CA PRO A 5 5.33 2.38 -4.96
C PRO A 5 6.01 1.51 -3.89
N ILE A 6 7.30 1.76 -3.61
CA ILE A 6 7.97 1.26 -2.39
C ILE A 6 7.12 1.62 -1.16
N GLY A 7 6.97 0.67 -0.24
CA GLY A 7 6.13 0.83 0.94
C GLY A 7 4.66 0.43 0.76
N SER A 8 4.25 0.00 -0.44
CA SER A 8 2.92 -0.59 -0.64
C SER A 8 2.80 -2.00 -0.05
N PHE A 9 1.59 -2.53 0.11
CA PHE A 9 1.41 -3.94 0.51
C PHE A 9 2.01 -4.91 -0.50
N THR A 10 1.97 -4.59 -1.79
CA THR A 10 2.59 -5.42 -2.83
C THR A 10 4.12 -5.36 -2.73
N TYR A 11 4.72 -4.23 -2.33
CA TYR A 11 6.14 -4.18 -1.98
C TYR A 11 6.47 -5.15 -0.84
N SER A 12 5.73 -5.09 0.28
CA SER A 12 5.94 -6.00 1.42
C SER A 12 5.76 -7.47 1.04
N ALA A 13 4.75 -7.79 0.23
CA ALA A 13 4.54 -9.14 -0.30
C ALA A 13 5.72 -9.61 -1.16
N THR A 14 6.26 -8.72 -2.00
CA THR A 14 7.40 -9.03 -2.87
C THR A 14 8.68 -9.24 -2.07
N LEU A 15 8.92 -8.41 -1.06
CA LEU A 15 10.05 -8.56 -0.16
C LEU A 15 9.96 -9.86 0.66
N ALA A 16 8.76 -10.23 1.12
CA ALA A 16 8.55 -11.47 1.85
C ALA A 16 8.78 -12.72 0.98
N ALA A 17 8.33 -12.68 -0.28
CA ALA A 17 8.52 -13.79 -1.22
C ALA A 17 9.95 -13.89 -1.77
N PHE A 18 10.63 -12.75 -1.93
CA PHE A 18 11.98 -12.67 -2.51
C PHE A 18 12.90 -11.74 -1.70
N PRO A 19 13.35 -12.14 -0.50
CA PRO A 19 14.12 -11.26 0.41
C PRO A 19 15.43 -10.73 -0.17
N GLU A 20 16.10 -11.54 -0.99
CA GLU A 20 17.42 -11.25 -1.57
C GLU A 20 17.35 -10.67 -3.00
N ALA A 21 16.14 -10.45 -3.54
CA ALA A 21 15.98 -9.99 -4.92
C ALA A 21 16.04 -8.47 -5.05
N THR A 22 16.52 -8.01 -6.22
CA THR A 22 16.37 -6.60 -6.61
C THR A 22 14.92 -6.35 -7.03
N LEU A 23 14.22 -5.48 -6.30
CA LEU A 23 12.80 -5.20 -6.51
C LEU A 23 12.60 -3.99 -7.42
N MET A 24 11.82 -4.16 -8.49
CA MET A 24 11.49 -3.09 -9.44
C MET A 24 10.01 -2.69 -9.33
N PRO A 25 9.70 -1.42 -8.96
CA PRO A 25 8.33 -0.91 -8.91
C PRO A 25 7.80 -0.57 -10.30
N TYR A 26 6.53 -0.88 -10.54
CA TYR A 26 5.79 -0.45 -11.74
C TYR A 26 4.51 0.28 -11.35
N ALA A 27 4.10 1.24 -12.19
CA ALA A 27 2.95 2.10 -11.90
C ALA A 27 1.58 1.43 -12.11
N SER A 28 1.53 0.28 -12.79
CA SER A 28 0.28 -0.42 -13.10
C SER A 28 0.47 -1.93 -13.27
N ILE A 29 -0.63 -2.68 -13.17
CA ILE A 29 -0.66 -4.12 -13.41
C ILE A 29 -0.22 -4.46 -14.85
N PRO A 30 -0.74 -3.80 -15.90
CA PRO A 30 -0.23 -4.01 -17.26
C PRO A 30 1.27 -3.77 -17.40
N ALA A 31 1.83 -2.76 -16.72
CA ALA A 31 3.27 -2.50 -16.75
C ALA A 31 4.07 -3.63 -16.07
N CYS A 32 3.58 -4.18 -14.95
CA CYS A 32 4.18 -5.36 -14.33
C CYS A 32 4.21 -6.58 -15.27
N LEU A 33 3.11 -6.81 -15.99
CA LEU A 33 2.97 -7.96 -16.89
C LEU A 33 3.87 -7.82 -18.12
N LYS A 34 3.88 -6.63 -18.75
CA LYS A 34 4.80 -6.32 -19.87
C LYS A 34 6.27 -6.51 -19.49
N ALA A 35 6.65 -6.14 -18.28
CA ALA A 35 8.01 -6.33 -17.80
C ALA A 35 8.42 -7.82 -17.72
N ILE A 36 7.48 -8.72 -17.40
CA ILE A 36 7.73 -10.17 -17.49
C ILE A 36 7.88 -10.60 -18.95
N GLU A 37 6.98 -10.16 -19.82
CA GLU A 37 6.99 -10.52 -21.26
C GLU A 37 8.28 -10.06 -21.96
N GLN A 38 8.78 -8.88 -21.58
CA GLN A 38 10.02 -8.29 -22.10
C GLN A 38 11.28 -8.81 -21.39
N GLN A 39 11.13 -9.76 -20.45
CA GLN A 39 12.22 -10.35 -19.67
C GLN A 39 13.01 -9.32 -18.84
N GLU A 40 12.43 -8.17 -18.52
CA GLU A 40 13.02 -7.18 -17.60
C GLU A 40 13.03 -7.71 -16.17
N VAL A 41 12.04 -8.55 -15.82
CA VAL A 41 11.93 -9.21 -14.53
C VAL A 41 11.60 -10.69 -14.72
N ALA A 42 12.19 -11.55 -13.89
CA ALA A 42 11.88 -12.98 -13.89
C ALA A 42 10.49 -13.28 -13.27
N TRP A 43 10.07 -12.46 -12.31
CA TRP A 43 8.86 -12.65 -11.52
C TRP A 43 8.16 -11.32 -11.27
N SER A 44 6.83 -11.31 -11.18
CA SER A 44 6.09 -10.15 -10.68
C SER A 44 5.00 -10.54 -9.70
N ILE A 45 4.90 -9.80 -8.59
CA ILE A 45 3.79 -9.96 -7.63
C ILE A 45 2.70 -8.96 -7.96
N ILE A 46 1.49 -9.47 -8.12
CA ILE A 46 0.32 -8.70 -8.54
C ILE A 46 -0.83 -9.04 -7.60
N PRO A 47 -1.54 -8.04 -7.04
CA PRO A 47 -2.72 -8.31 -6.23
C PRO A 47 -3.85 -8.84 -7.12
N ILE A 48 -4.40 -10.00 -6.75
CA ILE A 48 -5.51 -10.64 -7.49
C ILE A 48 -6.87 -10.39 -6.82
N GLU A 49 -6.90 -10.29 -5.50
CA GLU A 49 -8.11 -10.11 -4.71
C GLU A 49 -7.78 -9.34 -3.43
N ASN A 50 -8.75 -8.55 -2.94
CA ASN A 50 -8.73 -8.04 -1.58
C ASN A 50 -10.09 -8.24 -0.92
N THR A 51 -10.10 -8.51 0.38
CA THR A 51 -11.30 -8.86 1.16
C THR A 51 -12.37 -7.76 1.23
N ILE A 52 -12.10 -6.56 0.70
CA ILE A 52 -12.97 -5.37 0.87
C ILE A 52 -13.64 -4.95 -0.43
N LYS A 53 -12.88 -4.92 -1.53
CA LYS A 53 -13.35 -4.58 -2.88
C LYS A 53 -13.49 -5.81 -3.77
N GLY A 54 -13.14 -7.00 -3.27
CA GLY A 54 -13.12 -8.23 -4.03
C GLY A 54 -11.97 -8.28 -5.03
N THR A 55 -12.22 -8.94 -6.15
CA THR A 55 -11.23 -9.24 -7.18
C THR A 55 -10.71 -7.97 -7.86
N VAL A 56 -9.42 -7.97 -8.21
CA VAL A 56 -8.78 -6.87 -8.93
C VAL A 56 -9.00 -7.07 -10.43
N ASN A 57 -10.13 -6.55 -10.93
CA ASN A 57 -10.59 -6.77 -12.31
C ASN A 57 -9.56 -6.43 -13.39
N ALA A 58 -8.71 -5.41 -13.18
CA ALA A 58 -7.68 -5.02 -14.14
C ALA A 58 -6.68 -6.14 -14.47
N LEU A 59 -6.45 -7.09 -13.55
CA LEU A 59 -5.64 -8.28 -13.82
C LEU A 59 -6.40 -9.29 -14.67
N ILE A 60 -7.67 -9.55 -14.34
CA ILE A 60 -8.51 -10.51 -15.07
C ILE A 60 -8.64 -10.09 -16.53
N ASP A 61 -8.95 -8.82 -16.78
CA ASP A 61 -9.10 -8.29 -18.12
C ASP A 61 -7.79 -8.45 -18.93
N TYR A 62 -6.64 -8.20 -18.30
CA TYR A 62 -5.36 -8.34 -18.98
C TYR A 62 -4.99 -9.80 -19.27
N LEU A 63 -5.13 -10.70 -18.29
CA LEU A 63 -4.85 -12.13 -18.47
C LEU A 63 -5.77 -12.75 -19.53
N TYR A 64 -7.03 -12.34 -19.57
CA TYR A 64 -7.98 -12.84 -20.55
C TYR A 64 -7.64 -12.40 -21.99
N HIS A 65 -7.13 -11.18 -22.17
CA HIS A 65 -6.92 -10.60 -23.49
C HIS A 65 -5.48 -10.69 -24.04
N GLN A 66 -4.45 -10.68 -23.19
CA GLN A 66 -3.10 -10.33 -23.64
C GLN A 66 -2.00 -11.31 -23.24
N ALA A 67 -2.18 -12.12 -22.20
CA ALA A 67 -1.07 -12.88 -21.62
C ALA A 67 -1.34 -14.39 -21.48
N GLN A 68 -0.40 -15.21 -21.96
CA GLN A 68 -0.26 -16.61 -21.53
C GLN A 68 0.80 -16.72 -20.43
N LEU A 69 0.65 -15.92 -19.37
CA LEU A 69 1.56 -15.94 -18.23
C LEU A 69 1.04 -16.92 -17.18
N PRO A 70 1.74 -18.02 -16.90
CA PRO A 70 1.29 -18.98 -15.90
C PRO A 70 1.46 -18.40 -14.49
N VAL A 71 0.41 -18.53 -13.66
CA VAL A 71 0.51 -18.27 -12.22
C VAL A 71 1.26 -19.43 -11.57
N GLN A 72 2.38 -19.13 -10.90
CA GLN A 72 3.26 -20.16 -10.32
C GLN A 72 3.09 -20.31 -8.81
N ALA A 73 2.58 -19.27 -8.12
CA ALA A 73 2.39 -19.27 -6.67
C ALA A 73 1.34 -18.24 -6.27
N GLU A 74 0.77 -18.44 -5.08
CA GLU A 74 -0.13 -17.50 -4.39
C GLU A 74 0.45 -17.17 -3.02
N LEU A 75 0.24 -15.94 -2.57
CA LEU A 75 0.54 -15.52 -1.20
C LEU A 75 -0.66 -14.73 -0.64
N VAL A 76 -0.98 -15.00 0.62
CA VAL A 76 -1.98 -14.24 1.36
C VAL A 76 -1.26 -13.37 2.39
N LEU A 77 -1.38 -12.06 2.25
CA LEU A 77 -0.79 -11.11 3.19
C LEU A 77 -1.87 -10.51 4.10
N PRO A 78 -1.84 -10.78 5.42
CA PRO A 78 -2.72 -10.11 6.38
C PRO A 78 -2.47 -8.60 6.36
N ILE A 79 -3.49 -7.84 5.96
CA ILE A 79 -3.42 -6.38 5.89
C ILE A 79 -3.55 -5.82 7.31
N GLN A 80 -2.47 -5.24 7.82
CA GLN A 80 -2.44 -4.55 9.11
C GLN A 80 -2.13 -3.07 8.89
N GLN A 81 -3.12 -2.22 9.13
CA GLN A 81 -2.93 -0.76 9.14
C GLN A 81 -2.30 -0.33 10.46
N GLN A 82 -1.36 0.61 10.38
CA GLN A 82 -0.72 1.24 11.54
C GLN A 82 -1.08 2.72 11.55
N LEU A 83 -1.33 3.28 12.74
CA LEU A 83 -1.28 4.72 12.92
C LEU A 83 0.19 5.12 13.15
N MET A 84 0.69 6.05 12.34
CA MET A 84 2.05 6.54 12.37
C MET A 84 2.04 8.03 12.65
N VAL A 85 3.04 8.50 13.42
CA VAL A 85 3.31 9.92 13.65
C VAL A 85 4.80 10.16 13.45
N ALA A 86 5.17 11.41 13.16
CA ALA A 86 6.57 11.81 13.24
C ALA A 86 7.13 11.58 14.65
N LYS A 87 8.43 11.31 14.76
CA LYS A 87 9.08 10.94 16.02
C LYS A 87 8.92 12.04 17.08
N GLU A 88 8.98 13.28 16.63
CA GLU A 88 8.79 14.51 17.39
C GLU A 88 7.39 14.57 18.03
N ASN A 89 6.40 14.01 17.35
CA ASN A 89 5.00 13.99 17.80
C ASN A 89 4.66 12.75 18.62
N GLN A 90 5.60 11.84 18.89
CA GLN A 90 5.34 10.59 19.61
C GLN A 90 4.69 10.82 20.97
N ALA A 91 5.09 11.86 21.70
CA ALA A 91 4.53 12.17 23.02
C ALA A 91 3.08 12.71 22.95
N ILE A 92 2.69 13.28 21.80
CA ILE A 92 1.40 13.94 21.59
C ILE A 92 0.56 13.25 20.52
N TRP A 93 0.84 11.99 20.21
CA TRP A 93 0.22 11.28 19.08
C TRP A 93 -1.31 11.23 19.14
N GLN A 94 -1.91 11.30 20.33
CA GLN A 94 -3.37 11.33 20.53
C GLN A 94 -3.99 12.71 20.23
N GLN A 95 -3.17 13.75 20.11
CA GLN A 95 -3.56 15.12 19.81
C GLN A 95 -3.41 15.44 18.31
N SER A 96 -3.24 14.43 17.47
CA SER A 96 -3.09 14.63 16.03
C SER A 96 -4.30 15.33 15.46
N GLN A 97 -4.07 16.50 14.83
CA GLN A 97 -5.13 17.36 14.30
C GLN A 97 -5.63 16.88 12.94
N LYS A 98 -4.78 16.16 12.21
CA LYS A 98 -5.08 15.65 10.88
C LYS A 98 -4.51 14.25 10.71
N ILE A 99 -5.29 13.37 10.07
CA ILE A 99 -4.90 11.99 9.78
C ILE A 99 -4.99 11.76 8.28
N LEU A 100 -3.85 11.48 7.66
CA LEU A 100 -3.72 11.32 6.22
C LEU A 100 -3.66 9.85 5.83
N SER A 101 -4.38 9.44 4.79
CA SER A 101 -4.16 8.14 4.15
C SER A 101 -4.92 8.02 2.83
N HIS A 102 -4.70 6.91 2.12
CA HIS A 102 -5.55 6.54 1.01
C HIS A 102 -7.01 6.34 1.48
N PRO A 103 -8.04 6.76 0.70
CA PRO A 103 -9.46 6.64 1.10
C PRO A 103 -9.85 5.26 1.64
N GLN A 104 -9.33 4.20 1.04
CA GLN A 104 -9.61 2.83 1.48
C GLN A 104 -9.03 2.50 2.86
N ALA A 105 -7.84 3.01 3.19
CA ALA A 105 -7.22 2.79 4.50
C ALA A 105 -7.90 3.60 5.60
N LEU A 106 -8.35 4.83 5.28
CA LEU A 106 -9.20 5.62 6.17
C LEU A 106 -10.51 4.89 6.47
N ALA A 107 -11.22 4.42 5.44
CA ALA A 107 -12.47 3.68 5.61
C ALA A 107 -12.28 2.39 6.42
N GLN A 108 -11.19 1.65 6.20
CA GLN A 108 -10.85 0.46 6.99
C GLN A 108 -10.59 0.75 8.47
N SER A 109 -10.14 1.96 8.78
CA SER A 109 -9.74 2.35 10.13
C SER A 109 -10.80 3.19 10.84
N GLN A 110 -11.97 3.39 10.23
CA GLN A 110 -12.99 4.34 10.68
C GLN A 110 -13.39 4.14 12.15
N MET A 111 -13.72 2.91 12.57
CA MET A 111 -14.09 2.63 13.96
C MET A 111 -13.00 3.02 14.97
N PHE A 112 -11.73 2.82 14.62
CA PHE A 112 -10.61 3.22 15.46
C PHE A 112 -10.47 4.74 15.50
N LEU A 113 -10.61 5.41 14.36
CA LEU A 113 -10.47 6.86 14.25
C LEU A 113 -11.59 7.60 14.98
N GLU A 114 -12.85 7.19 14.81
CA GLU A 114 -14.00 7.79 15.49
C GLU A 114 -13.87 7.67 17.01
N LYS A 115 -13.33 6.55 17.51
CA LYS A 115 -13.15 6.30 18.94
C LYS A 115 -12.00 7.11 19.55
N ASN A 116 -10.86 7.21 18.86
CA ASN A 116 -9.62 7.75 19.44
C ASN A 116 -9.30 9.18 18.97
N PHE A 117 -9.85 9.60 17.84
CA PHE A 117 -9.57 10.87 17.17
C PHE A 117 -10.85 11.56 16.66
N PRO A 118 -11.86 11.76 17.53
CA PRO A 118 -13.17 12.28 17.10
C PRO A 118 -13.11 13.69 16.48
N GLU A 119 -12.07 14.47 16.80
CA GLU A 119 -11.91 15.85 16.34
C GLU A 119 -10.88 15.99 15.19
N ALA A 120 -10.20 14.91 14.81
CA ALA A 120 -9.16 14.98 13.80
C ALA A 120 -9.76 15.07 12.39
N ILE A 121 -9.16 15.91 11.54
CA ILE A 121 -9.52 16.02 10.13
C ILE A 121 -8.96 14.80 9.40
N LEU A 122 -9.83 14.02 8.75
CA LEU A 122 -9.40 12.92 7.89
C LEU A 122 -9.14 13.44 6.47
N GLU A 123 -7.91 13.29 5.97
CA GLU A 123 -7.51 13.79 4.65
C GLU A 123 -7.09 12.64 3.72
N ALA A 124 -7.76 12.56 2.58
CA ALA A 124 -7.48 11.55 1.57
C ALA A 124 -6.23 11.90 0.75
N THR A 125 -5.33 10.93 0.59
CA THR A 125 -4.10 11.05 -0.21
C THR A 125 -4.02 10.01 -1.33
N PRO A 126 -3.15 10.19 -2.35
CA PRO A 126 -3.02 9.25 -3.46
C PRO A 126 -2.59 7.82 -3.07
N SER A 127 -1.84 7.65 -1.97
CA SER A 127 -1.46 6.33 -1.44
C SER A 127 -1.17 6.38 0.06
N THR A 128 -1.17 5.21 0.72
CA THR A 128 -0.75 5.08 2.13
C THR A 128 0.73 5.42 2.31
N ALA A 129 1.58 5.00 1.37
CA ALA A 129 3.00 5.31 1.35
C ALA A 129 3.27 6.81 1.22
N TYR A 130 2.47 7.52 0.40
CA TYR A 130 2.55 8.98 0.30
C TYR A 130 2.21 9.65 1.63
N ALA A 131 1.14 9.23 2.31
CA ALA A 131 0.77 9.80 3.61
C ALA A 131 1.87 9.62 4.67
N ALA A 132 2.44 8.41 4.77
CA ALA A 132 3.53 8.13 5.69
C ALA A 132 4.78 8.98 5.39
N LYS A 133 5.13 9.12 4.10
CA LYS A 133 6.23 9.98 3.67
C LYS A 133 5.97 11.45 4.02
N TYR A 134 4.76 11.94 3.76
CA TYR A 134 4.39 13.33 3.98
C TYR A 134 4.54 13.74 5.46
N ILE A 135 4.05 12.93 6.40
CA ILE A 135 4.18 13.24 7.83
C ILE A 135 5.62 13.17 8.33
N ALA A 136 6.46 12.33 7.71
CA ALA A 136 7.87 12.23 8.04
C ALA A 136 8.67 13.45 7.55
N GLU A 137 8.24 14.05 6.44
CA GLU A 137 8.85 15.28 5.88
C GLU A 137 8.38 16.57 6.59
N HIS A 138 7.30 16.51 7.38
CA HIS A 138 6.73 17.65 8.13
C HIS A 138 6.58 17.34 9.62
N PRO A 139 7.68 17.07 10.35
CA PRO A 139 7.64 16.64 11.75
C PRO A 139 7.08 17.69 12.71
N GLU A 140 7.10 18.97 12.33
CA GLU A 140 6.58 20.08 13.11
C GLU A 140 5.05 20.14 13.17
N LEU A 141 4.36 19.48 12.24
CA LEU A 141 2.90 19.45 12.20
C LEU A 141 2.39 18.25 13.02
N PRO A 142 1.37 18.42 13.87
CA PRO A 142 0.81 17.34 14.68
C PRO A 142 -0.10 16.45 13.83
N PHE A 143 0.46 15.85 12.79
CA PHE A 143 -0.25 15.00 11.83
C PHE A 143 0.09 13.53 12.06
N ALA A 144 -0.87 12.67 11.73
CA ALA A 144 -0.68 11.23 11.68
C ALA A 144 -0.97 10.70 10.28
N ALA A 145 -0.48 9.50 10.01
CA ALA A 145 -0.78 8.77 8.80
C ALA A 145 -1.27 7.37 9.13
N ILE A 146 -2.12 6.81 8.28
CA ILE A 146 -2.45 5.39 8.32
C ILE A 146 -1.70 4.69 7.19
N ALA A 147 -0.83 3.76 7.53
CA ALA A 147 0.01 3.07 6.56
C ALA A 147 0.43 1.67 7.04
N PRO A 148 0.92 0.79 6.14
CA PRO A 148 1.47 -0.51 6.51
C PRO A 148 2.67 -0.38 7.46
N LYS A 149 2.88 -1.39 8.32
CA LYS A 149 4.11 -1.54 9.11
C LYS A 149 5.24 -1.94 8.15
N LEU A 150 6.15 -1.03 7.85
CA LEU A 150 7.40 -1.36 7.16
C LEU A 150 8.39 -2.02 8.13
#